data_AF-A0A1I2F0M1-F1
#
_entry.id   AF-A0A1I2F0M1-F1
#
_cell.length_a   1.000
_cell.length_b   1.000
_cell.length_c   1.000
_cell.angle_alpha   90.00
_cell.angle_beta   90.00
_cell.angle_gamma   90.00
#
_symmetry.space_group_name_H-M   'P 1'
#
loop_
_entity.id
_entity.type
_entity.pdbx_description
1 polymer ?
#
loop_
_entity_poly.entity_id
_entity_poly.type
_entity_poly.pdbx_seq_one_letter_code
_entity_poly.pdbx_strand_id
1 'polypeptide(L)'
;MSSGRCRCWAEGSGASTRRLPGAQDRGQAWESVRSAAGGDGSVGGSPDAFDLSAGENNEFGTGTTANRHFTLYSLRHEEGAGARLDSDIPAKLHLMNPMHHLVDKVNGNRSKHWWIRLGTKDSDTALTVASNLAARLKNLGDDVDTSYYWDAGHGADNDPGDFIEWIATVSGYRS
;
A
#
# COMPACT_ATOMS: atom_id res chain seq x y z
N MET A 1 36.57 12.73 34.34
CA MET A 1 35.11 12.57 34.56
C MET A 1 34.47 13.94 34.52
N SER A 2 33.78 14.27 33.44
CA SER A 2 33.01 15.50 33.27
C SER A 2 31.78 15.14 32.43
N SER A 3 30.63 15.13 33.08
CA SER A 3 29.33 14.79 32.50
C SER A 3 28.84 15.92 31.58
N GLY A 4 28.97 15.75 30.27
CA GLY A 4 28.35 16.60 29.26
C GLY A 4 26.92 16.14 28.98
N ARG A 5 25.93 16.90 29.46
CA ARG A 5 24.51 16.72 29.10
C ARG A 5 24.30 17.14 27.64
N CYS A 6 23.88 16.21 26.76
CA CYS A 6 23.33 16.56 25.46
C CYS A 6 21.98 17.24 25.65
N ARG A 7 21.89 18.52 25.23
CA ARG A 7 20.63 19.25 25.14
C ARG A 7 19.92 18.83 23.85
N CYS A 8 18.67 18.38 23.98
CA CYS A 8 17.73 18.34 22.87
C CYS A 8 17.43 19.78 22.43
N TRP A 9 17.59 20.06 21.14
CA TRP A 9 16.94 21.19 20.48
C TRP A 9 15.84 20.64 19.59
N ALA A 10 14.60 20.97 19.93
CA ALA A 10 13.47 20.91 19.04
C ALA A 10 13.09 22.37 18.75
N GLU A 11 13.15 22.79 17.48
CA GLU A 11 12.28 23.78 16.85
C GLU A 11 12.83 24.15 15.46
N GLY A 12 11.93 24.18 14.47
CA GLY A 12 12.24 24.57 13.10
C GLY A 12 11.28 23.96 12.09
N SER A 13 10.10 24.56 11.98
CA SER A 13 9.08 24.32 10.96
C SER A 13 9.67 24.29 9.54
N GLY A 14 9.72 23.10 8.95
CA GLY A 14 10.14 22.89 7.56
C GLY A 14 10.70 21.49 7.40
N ALA A 15 9.93 20.57 6.82
CA ALA A 15 10.40 19.25 6.44
C ALA A 15 11.36 19.34 5.24
N SER A 16 12.54 19.94 5.44
CA SER A 16 13.67 19.83 4.53
C SER A 16 14.79 19.13 5.26
N THR A 17 14.73 17.80 5.34
CA THR A 17 15.89 17.01 5.70
C THR A 17 16.81 16.93 4.49
N ARG A 18 17.64 17.95 4.30
CA ARG A 18 18.80 17.86 3.41
C ARG A 18 19.69 16.73 3.95
N ARG A 19 19.83 15.65 3.17
CA ARG A 19 20.61 14.46 3.55
C ARG A 19 22.09 14.85 3.68
N LEU A 20 22.59 14.91 4.91
CA LEU A 20 24.04 15.00 5.16
C LEU A 20 24.66 13.62 4.90
N PRO A 21 25.72 13.50 4.08
CA PRO A 21 26.38 12.21 3.86
C PRO A 21 26.88 11.63 5.19
N GLY A 22 26.47 10.40 5.52
CA GLY A 22 26.93 9.68 6.71
C GLY A 22 26.01 9.73 7.94
N ALA A 23 24.87 10.42 7.89
CA ALA A 23 23.88 10.35 8.97
C ALA A 23 22.99 9.10 8.80
N GLN A 24 23.05 8.17 9.76
CA GLN A 24 22.05 7.11 9.91
C GLN A 24 20.77 7.69 10.52
N ASP A 25 19.62 7.40 9.93
CA ASP A 25 18.33 7.72 10.53
C ASP A 25 18.14 6.88 11.81
N ARG A 26 17.95 7.53 12.96
CA ARG A 26 17.94 6.89 14.29
C ARG A 26 16.57 6.32 14.67
N GLY A 27 15.80 5.93 13.64
CA GLY A 27 14.42 5.51 13.77
C GLY A 27 13.47 6.71 13.81
N GLN A 28 12.33 6.56 13.13
CA GLN A 28 11.25 7.53 13.12
C GLN A 28 10.12 7.04 14.01
N ALA A 29 9.57 7.92 14.85
CA ALA A 29 8.36 7.61 15.60
C ALA A 29 7.16 7.53 14.63
N TRP A 30 6.27 6.56 14.85
CA TRP A 30 5.08 6.35 14.00
C TRP A 30 4.21 7.61 13.86
N GLU A 31 4.02 8.35 14.95
CA GLU A 31 3.32 9.65 14.97
C GLU A 31 3.97 10.67 13.99
N SER A 32 5.30 10.72 13.94
CA SER A 32 6.03 11.61 13.05
C SER A 32 5.88 11.21 11.58
N VAL A 33 5.87 9.91 11.30
CA VAL A 33 5.61 9.38 9.94
C VAL A 33 4.20 9.77 9.49
N ARG A 34 3.19 9.57 10.33
CA ARG A 34 1.80 9.93 10.04
C ARG A 34 1.61 11.43 9.82
N SER A 35 2.26 12.27 10.63
CA SER A 35 2.22 13.72 10.44
C SER A 35 2.90 14.16 9.14
N ALA A 36 4.01 13.52 8.75
CA ALA A 36 4.72 13.82 7.50
C ALA A 36 3.95 13.36 6.25
N ALA A 37 3.18 12.27 6.37
CA ALA A 37 2.29 11.76 5.32
C ALA A 37 1.08 12.68 5.03
N GLY A 38 0.91 13.78 5.78
CA GLY A 38 -0.18 14.74 5.58
C GLY A 38 -1.30 14.68 6.64
N GLY A 39 -1.11 13.91 7.72
CA GLY A 39 -2.17 13.67 8.71
C GLY A 39 -3.34 12.85 8.14
N ASP A 40 -4.47 12.81 8.84
CA ASP A 40 -5.74 12.18 8.40
C ASP A 40 -6.39 12.93 7.21
N GLY A 41 -5.58 13.55 6.34
CA GLY A 41 -6.03 14.01 5.03
C GLY A 41 -6.77 12.85 4.40
N SER A 42 -8.05 13.07 4.09
CA SER A 42 -9.06 12.05 3.80
C SER A 42 -8.40 10.82 3.18
N VAL A 43 -8.25 9.76 3.99
CA VAL A 43 -8.03 8.43 3.44
C VAL A 43 -8.99 8.35 2.26
N GLY A 44 -8.48 8.09 1.05
CA GLY A 44 -9.35 7.81 -0.10
C GLY A 44 -10.43 6.88 0.44
N GLY A 45 -11.70 7.31 0.32
CA GLY A 45 -12.80 6.74 1.08
C GLY A 45 -12.72 5.21 1.05
N SER A 46 -13.14 4.55 2.15
CA SER A 46 -13.18 3.08 2.22
C SER A 46 -13.53 2.48 0.85
N PRO A 47 -12.72 1.56 0.29
CA PRO A 47 -12.97 1.08 -1.07
C PRO A 47 -14.37 0.47 -1.20
N ASP A 48 -14.92 -0.05 -0.09
CA ASP A 48 -16.35 -0.33 0.01
C ASP A 48 -17.05 0.81 0.75
N ALA A 49 -17.45 1.85 0.01
CA ALA A 49 -18.09 3.04 0.57
C ALA A 49 -19.53 2.71 1.00
N PHE A 50 -19.95 3.22 2.16
CA PHE A 50 -21.29 2.94 2.70
C PHE A 50 -22.44 3.44 1.82
N ASP A 51 -22.20 4.44 0.97
CA ASP A 51 -23.17 5.00 0.04
C ASP A 51 -23.01 4.47 -1.40
N LEU A 52 -22.19 3.42 -1.59
CA LEU A 52 -21.90 2.79 -2.88
C LEU A 52 -21.29 3.73 -3.93
N SER A 53 -20.70 4.85 -3.50
CA SER A 53 -20.13 5.87 -4.40
C SER A 53 -18.72 5.57 -4.90
N ALA A 54 -17.99 4.64 -4.27
CA ALA A 54 -16.62 4.32 -4.64
C ALA A 54 -16.55 3.57 -5.98
N GLY A 55 -15.43 3.72 -6.68
CA GLY A 55 -15.19 3.03 -7.95
C GLY A 55 -15.20 1.51 -7.79
N GLU A 56 -14.71 1.01 -6.66
CA GLU A 56 -14.70 -0.42 -6.38
C GLU A 56 -16.11 -0.98 -6.16
N ASN A 57 -17.05 -0.20 -5.61
CA ASN A 57 -18.44 -0.64 -5.56
C ASN A 57 -19.00 -0.92 -6.97
N ASN A 58 -18.63 -0.07 -7.94
CA ASN A 58 -18.98 -0.29 -9.35
C ASN A 58 -18.27 -1.50 -9.95
N GLU A 59 -16.98 -1.67 -9.67
CA GLU A 59 -16.20 -2.84 -10.09
C GLU A 59 -16.85 -4.15 -9.63
N PHE A 60 -17.45 -4.17 -8.43
CA PHE A 60 -18.19 -5.32 -7.91
C PHE A 60 -19.65 -5.41 -8.40
N GLY A 61 -20.13 -4.54 -9.28
CA GLY A 61 -21.42 -4.66 -9.95
C GLY A 61 -21.65 -5.98 -10.71
N THR A 62 -22.89 -6.20 -11.17
CA THR A 62 -23.27 -7.35 -12.00
C THR A 62 -24.53 -7.07 -12.81
N GLY A 63 -24.57 -7.53 -14.07
CA GLY A 63 -25.75 -7.39 -14.94
C GLY A 63 -26.26 -5.94 -15.00
N THR A 64 -27.45 -5.69 -14.46
CA THR A 64 -28.08 -4.37 -14.38
C THR A 64 -27.88 -3.65 -13.04
N THR A 65 -27.18 -4.27 -12.08
CA THR A 65 -26.85 -3.68 -10.78
C THR A 65 -25.45 -3.07 -10.86
N ALA A 66 -25.38 -1.74 -10.98
CA ALA A 66 -24.12 -1.04 -11.20
C ALA A 66 -23.15 -1.14 -10.03
N ASN A 67 -23.63 -0.92 -8.80
CA ASN A 67 -22.78 -0.86 -7.61
C ASN A 67 -23.26 -1.87 -6.57
N ARG A 68 -22.31 -2.57 -5.94
CA ARG A 68 -22.59 -3.52 -4.85
C ARG A 68 -21.57 -3.39 -3.74
N HIS A 69 -21.99 -3.70 -2.52
CA HIS A 69 -21.06 -3.95 -1.43
C HIS A 69 -20.31 -5.25 -1.66
N PHE A 70 -19.04 -5.27 -1.28
CA PHE A 70 -18.18 -6.46 -1.37
C PHE A 70 -17.55 -6.84 -0.03
N THR A 71 -17.80 -6.07 1.01
CA THR A 71 -17.49 -6.39 2.39
C THR A 71 -18.77 -6.55 3.20
N LEU A 72 -18.78 -7.55 4.06
CA LEU A 72 -19.91 -7.78 4.96
C LEU A 72 -20.06 -6.65 5.99
N TYR A 73 -18.99 -5.91 6.25
CA TYR A 73 -18.99 -4.78 7.17
C TYR A 73 -19.82 -3.61 6.61
N SER A 74 -19.53 -3.15 5.39
CA SER A 74 -20.28 -2.06 4.76
C SER A 74 -21.72 -2.45 4.48
N LEU A 75 -21.95 -3.67 3.99
CA LEU A 75 -23.32 -4.15 3.77
C LEU A 75 -24.15 -4.18 5.06
N ARG A 76 -23.58 -4.61 6.19
CA ARG A 76 -24.29 -4.63 7.48
C ARG A 76 -24.50 -3.24 8.07
N HIS A 77 -23.69 -2.26 7.67
CA HIS A 77 -23.92 -0.86 8.03
C HIS A 77 -25.21 -0.35 7.39
N GLU A 78 -25.50 -0.75 6.15
CA GLU A 78 -26.72 -0.39 5.41
C GLU A 78 -27.92 -1.26 5.81
N GLU A 79 -27.78 -2.59 5.77
CA GLU A 79 -28.90 -3.55 5.84
C GLU A 79 -29.07 -4.20 7.23
N GLY A 80 -28.14 -3.97 8.16
CA GLY A 80 -28.15 -4.55 9.50
C GLY A 80 -27.55 -5.96 9.59
N ALA A 81 -27.53 -6.52 10.80
CA ALA A 81 -26.72 -7.71 11.14
C ALA A 81 -27.07 -9.00 10.35
N GLY A 82 -28.29 -9.11 9.84
CA GLY A 82 -28.78 -10.26 9.09
C GLY A 82 -28.28 -10.33 7.64
N ALA A 83 -27.64 -9.27 7.15
CA ALA A 83 -27.20 -9.16 5.77
C ALA A 83 -26.18 -10.24 5.40
N ARG A 84 -26.19 -10.62 4.12
CA ARG A 84 -25.26 -11.57 3.51
C ARG A 84 -24.83 -11.01 2.17
N LEU A 85 -23.54 -11.09 1.88
CA LEU A 85 -23.02 -10.77 0.55
C LEU A 85 -23.69 -11.66 -0.50
N ASP A 86 -23.89 -11.12 -1.69
CA ASP A 86 -24.29 -11.89 -2.85
C ASP A 86 -23.36 -13.09 -3.04
N SER A 87 -23.91 -14.24 -3.42
CA SER A 87 -23.19 -15.51 -3.41
C SER A 87 -21.99 -15.56 -4.37
N ASP A 88 -21.95 -14.69 -5.38
CA ASP A 88 -20.84 -14.61 -6.33
C ASP A 88 -19.64 -13.79 -5.79
N ILE A 89 -19.88 -12.86 -4.87
CA ILE A 89 -18.87 -11.91 -4.36
C ILE A 89 -17.64 -12.62 -3.79
N PRO A 90 -17.76 -13.65 -2.93
CA PRO A 90 -16.57 -14.34 -2.40
C PRO A 90 -15.69 -14.94 -3.49
N ALA A 91 -16.29 -15.55 -4.52
CA ALA A 91 -15.52 -16.12 -5.63
C ALA A 91 -14.84 -15.01 -6.45
N LYS A 92 -15.52 -13.88 -6.69
CA LYS A 92 -14.94 -12.73 -7.39
C LYS A 92 -13.77 -12.11 -6.60
N LEU A 93 -13.92 -11.95 -5.28
CA LEU A 93 -12.84 -11.47 -4.40
C LEU A 93 -11.60 -12.39 -4.46
N HIS A 94 -11.80 -13.71 -4.48
CA HIS A 94 -10.68 -14.65 -4.61
C HIS A 94 -9.92 -14.50 -5.93
N LEU A 95 -10.61 -14.17 -7.03
CA LEU A 95 -9.98 -13.97 -8.33
C LEU A 95 -9.21 -12.66 -8.44
N MET A 96 -9.67 -11.61 -7.75
CA MET A 96 -9.11 -10.26 -7.87
C MET A 96 -8.09 -9.92 -6.78
N ASN A 97 -8.06 -10.66 -5.67
CA ASN A 97 -7.16 -10.40 -4.56
C ASN A 97 -5.85 -11.21 -4.72
N PRO A 98 -4.69 -10.57 -4.96
CA PRO A 98 -3.42 -11.27 -5.05
C PRO A 98 -3.11 -12.10 -3.80
N MET A 99 -3.53 -11.63 -2.61
CA MET A 99 -3.26 -12.33 -1.36
C MET A 99 -3.94 -13.69 -1.27
N HIS A 100 -5.09 -13.91 -1.94
CA HIS A 100 -5.70 -15.24 -2.01
C HIS A 100 -4.76 -16.25 -2.68
N HIS A 101 -4.09 -15.83 -3.75
CA HIS A 101 -3.13 -16.64 -4.49
C HIS A 101 -1.74 -16.75 -3.84
N LEU A 102 -1.52 -16.00 -2.76
CA LEU A 102 -0.26 -16.01 -2.01
C LEU A 102 -0.41 -16.63 -0.63
N VAL A 103 -1.60 -16.64 -0.03
CA VAL A 103 -1.84 -17.15 1.33
C VAL A 103 -2.70 -18.40 1.30
N ASP A 104 -3.95 -18.30 0.83
CA ASP A 104 -4.93 -19.39 0.94
C ASP A 104 -4.66 -20.50 -0.08
N LYS A 105 -4.42 -20.11 -1.33
CA LYS A 105 -4.17 -21.01 -2.45
C LYS A 105 -2.90 -20.60 -3.17
N VAL A 106 -1.77 -20.87 -2.50
CA VAL A 106 -0.44 -20.50 -3.00
C VAL A 106 -0.23 -21.00 -4.43
N ASN A 107 -0.08 -20.07 -5.37
CA ASN A 107 0.20 -20.40 -6.77
C ASN A 107 1.70 -20.66 -6.95
N GLY A 108 2.05 -21.88 -7.34
CA GLY A 108 3.43 -22.27 -7.65
C GLY A 108 4.01 -21.59 -8.90
N ASN A 109 3.15 -21.28 -9.87
CA ASN A 109 3.49 -20.71 -11.17
C ASN A 109 3.43 -19.17 -11.21
N ARG A 110 3.36 -18.51 -10.05
CA ARG A 110 3.37 -17.05 -9.94
C ARG A 110 4.71 -16.45 -10.39
N SER A 111 4.72 -15.15 -10.73
CA SER A 111 5.95 -14.39 -10.94
C SER A 111 6.90 -14.52 -9.75
N LYS A 112 8.20 -14.58 -10.03
CA LYS A 112 9.26 -14.66 -9.02
C LYS A 112 9.98 -13.34 -8.80
N HIS A 113 9.72 -12.34 -9.63
CA HIS A 113 10.34 -11.02 -9.56
C HIS A 113 9.25 -9.95 -9.45
N TRP A 114 9.35 -9.10 -8.43
CA TRP A 114 8.36 -8.09 -8.09
C TRP A 114 9.00 -6.73 -7.85
N TRP A 115 8.50 -5.71 -8.54
CA TRP A 115 8.87 -4.31 -8.36
C TRP A 115 7.66 -3.54 -7.85
N ILE A 116 7.72 -3.04 -6.61
CA ILE A 116 6.58 -2.41 -5.92
C ILE A 116 6.99 -1.00 -5.47
N ARG A 117 6.19 0.02 -5.83
CA ARG A 117 6.45 1.44 -5.55
C ARG A 117 5.20 2.14 -5.05
N LEU A 118 5.33 2.92 -3.98
CA LEU A 118 4.26 3.76 -3.44
C LEU A 118 4.81 5.09 -2.93
N GLY A 119 4.03 6.14 -3.01
CA GLY A 119 4.33 7.39 -2.33
C GLY A 119 4.04 7.31 -0.82
N THR A 120 4.87 7.92 0.03
CA THR A 120 4.60 7.99 1.48
C THR A 120 3.46 8.95 1.86
N LYS A 121 3.04 9.81 0.93
CA LYS A 121 1.83 10.65 1.01
C LYS A 121 0.70 10.10 0.12
N ASP A 122 0.82 8.88 -0.39
CA ASP A 122 -0.28 8.24 -1.10
C ASP A 122 -1.39 7.89 -0.10
N SER A 123 -2.54 8.54 -0.24
CA SER A 123 -3.71 8.35 0.60
C SER A 123 -4.79 7.48 -0.06
N ASP A 124 -4.57 7.01 -1.30
CA ASP A 124 -5.57 6.24 -2.05
C ASP A 124 -5.71 4.82 -1.49
N THR A 125 -4.67 4.31 -0.83
CA THR A 125 -4.74 3.09 -0.04
C THR A 125 -3.75 3.12 1.13
N ALA A 126 -3.99 2.29 2.14
CA ALA A 126 -3.06 2.19 3.27
C ALA A 126 -1.72 1.56 2.81
N LEU A 127 -0.59 2.18 3.16
CA LEU A 127 0.76 1.65 2.87
C LEU A 127 0.97 0.21 3.38
N THR A 128 0.19 -0.22 4.37
CA THR A 128 0.19 -1.59 4.87
C THR A 128 -0.26 -2.62 3.84
N VAL A 129 -1.11 -2.24 2.87
CA VAL A 129 -1.56 -3.15 1.80
C VAL A 129 -0.35 -3.64 0.99
N ALA A 130 0.46 -2.71 0.49
CA ALA A 130 1.68 -3.03 -0.25
C ALA A 130 2.76 -3.65 0.64
N SER A 131 2.90 -3.20 1.89
CA SER A 131 3.85 -3.78 2.84
C SER A 131 3.55 -5.26 3.12
N ASN A 132 2.28 -5.61 3.31
CA ASN A 132 1.85 -6.99 3.57
C ASN A 132 2.07 -7.87 2.32
N LEU A 133 1.78 -7.35 1.13
CA LEU A 133 2.06 -8.03 -0.13
C LEU A 133 3.56 -8.33 -0.27
N ALA A 134 4.41 -7.31 -0.13
CA ALA A 134 5.86 -7.45 -0.23
C ALA A 134 6.42 -8.43 0.82
N ALA A 135 5.96 -8.34 2.07
CA ALA A 135 6.37 -9.24 3.14
C ALA A 135 5.98 -10.70 2.82
N ARG A 136 4.76 -10.93 2.31
CA ARG A 136 4.32 -12.28 1.96
C ARG A 136 5.13 -12.86 0.80
N LEU A 137 5.39 -12.07 -0.24
CA LEU A 137 6.20 -12.50 -1.40
C LEU A 137 7.63 -12.86 -0.97
N LYS A 138 8.27 -12.04 -0.12
CA LYS A 138 9.59 -12.35 0.46
C LYS A 138 9.58 -13.64 1.27
N ASN A 139 8.55 -13.85 2.10
CA ASN A 139 8.40 -15.09 2.88
C ASN A 139 8.17 -16.34 2.01
N LEU A 140 7.71 -16.15 0.78
CA LEU A 140 7.56 -17.22 -0.22
C LEU A 140 8.84 -17.48 -1.03
N GLY A 141 9.92 -16.74 -0.75
CA GLY A 141 11.21 -16.87 -1.42
C GLY A 141 11.29 -16.17 -2.78
N ASP A 142 10.35 -15.27 -3.08
CA ASP A 142 10.39 -14.49 -4.32
C ASP A 142 11.39 -13.32 -4.19
N ASP A 143 11.91 -12.86 -5.32
CA ASP A 143 12.73 -11.66 -5.45
C ASP A 143 11.81 -10.43 -5.48
N VAL A 144 11.96 -9.55 -4.48
CA VAL A 144 11.01 -8.46 -4.21
C VAL A 144 11.77 -7.19 -3.91
N ASP A 145 11.72 -6.27 -4.87
CA ASP A 145 12.14 -4.90 -4.74
C ASP A 145 10.92 -4.05 -4.35
N THR A 146 10.95 -3.44 -3.16
CA THR A 146 9.87 -2.58 -2.66
C THR A 146 10.46 -1.31 -2.09
N SER A 147 9.97 -0.17 -2.57
CA SER A 147 10.40 1.14 -2.11
C SER A 147 9.20 2.07 -1.91
N TYR A 148 9.35 2.98 -0.95
CA TYR A 148 8.39 4.05 -0.70
C TYR A 148 9.06 5.39 -0.98
N TYR A 149 8.50 6.16 -1.91
CA TYR A 149 9.01 7.49 -2.24
C TYR A 149 8.64 8.46 -1.13
N TRP A 150 9.68 8.98 -0.47
CA TRP A 150 9.49 10.01 0.54
C TRP A 150 8.81 11.24 -0.08
N ASP A 151 7.82 11.79 0.61
CA ASP A 151 7.10 13.01 0.24
C ASP A 151 6.32 12.95 -1.10
N ALA A 152 6.17 11.76 -1.70
CA ALA A 152 5.42 11.59 -2.95
C ALA A 152 4.00 11.08 -2.70
N GLY A 153 3.05 11.49 -3.55
CA GLY A 153 1.64 11.08 -3.52
C GLY A 153 1.31 9.91 -4.44
N HIS A 154 0.02 9.75 -4.77
CA HIS A 154 -0.47 8.71 -5.66
C HIS A 154 0.15 8.76 -7.06
N GLY A 155 0.42 7.58 -7.63
CA GLY A 155 0.97 7.45 -9.00
C GLY A 155 2.41 7.92 -9.16
N ALA A 156 3.16 8.08 -8.06
CA ALA A 156 4.57 8.44 -8.12
C ALA A 156 5.38 7.35 -8.84
N ASP A 157 6.18 7.77 -9.84
CA ASP A 157 7.08 6.94 -10.63
C ASP A 157 8.41 7.66 -10.77
N ASN A 158 9.12 7.78 -9.65
CA ASN A 158 10.31 8.63 -9.52
C ASN A 158 11.62 7.93 -9.92
N ASP A 159 11.59 6.63 -10.20
CA ASP A 159 12.76 5.81 -10.55
C ASP A 159 12.64 5.02 -11.88
N PRO A 160 12.08 5.59 -12.97
CA PRO A 160 11.84 4.84 -14.20
C PRO A 160 13.13 4.30 -14.85
N GLY A 161 14.27 4.96 -14.64
CA GLY A 161 15.57 4.46 -15.06
C GLY A 161 15.95 3.15 -14.35
N ASP A 162 15.82 3.14 -13.02
CA ASP A 162 16.10 1.96 -12.18
C ASP A 162 15.13 0.82 -12.53
N PHE A 163 13.87 1.14 -12.85
CA PHE A 163 12.89 0.15 -13.30
C PHE A 163 13.31 -0.52 -14.62
N ILE A 164 13.79 0.24 -15.61
CA ILE A 164 14.29 -0.32 -16.88
C ILE A 164 15.55 -1.17 -16.66
N GLU A 165 16.47 -0.72 -15.80
CA GLU A 165 17.66 -1.50 -15.42
C GLU A 165 17.29 -2.80 -14.69
N TRP A 166 16.28 -2.76 -13.82
CA TRP A 166 15.74 -3.93 -13.14
C TRP A 166 15.13 -4.93 -14.15
N ILE A 167 14.34 -4.46 -15.12
CA ILE A 167 13.81 -5.31 -16.20
C ILE A 167 14.96 -5.97 -16.98
N ALA A 168 15.98 -5.21 -17.38
CA ALA A 168 17.15 -5.74 -18.09
C ALA A 168 17.87 -6.83 -17.28
N THR A 169 17.98 -6.62 -15.97
CA THR A 169 18.59 -7.59 -15.04
C THR A 169 17.77 -8.86 -14.92
N VAL A 170 16.46 -8.75 -14.70
CA VAL A 170 15.56 -9.91 -14.53
C VAL A 170 15.40 -10.70 -15.83
N SER A 171 15.27 -10.01 -16.96
CA SER A 171 15.05 -10.64 -18.27
C SER A 171 16.34 -11.16 -18.92
N GLY A 172 17.50 -10.66 -18.49
CA GLY A 172 18.79 -10.87 -19.18
C GLY A 172 18.92 -10.13 -20.50
N TYR A 173 17.93 -9.29 -20.88
CA TYR A 173 17.97 -8.51 -22.11
C TYR A 173 18.90 -7.30 -21.94
N ARG A 174 19.84 -7.15 -22.87
CA ARG A 174 20.71 -5.97 -22.98
C ARG A 174 20.56 -5.42 -24.40
N SER A 175 20.13 -4.16 -24.52
CA SER A 175 20.03 -3.42 -25.79
C SER A 175 21.40 -3.05 -26.33
#